data_AF-A0A1D1YXG9-F1
#
_entry.id   AF-A0A1D1YXG9-F1
#
_cell.length_a   1.000
_cell.length_b   1.000
_cell.length_c   1.000
_cell.angle_alpha   90.00
_cell.angle_beta   90.00
_cell.angle_gamma   90.00
#
_symmetry.space_group_name_H-M   'P 1'
#
loop_
_entity.id
_entity.type
_entity.pdbx_description
1 polymer ?
#
loop_
_entity_poly.entity_id
_entity_poly.type
_entity_poly.pdbx_seq_one_letter_code
_entity_poly.pdbx_strand_id
1 'polypeptide(L)'
;DVRWRLLRGKKASPDTRLLLSTALSILHECFDPIVEFGTGRNLMPAMVYGRNSRDQNFGGMYCVVLTVNSSVVSAGILRVLGCEVAELPLVATNRESQGQGYFQSLFSCIERMLDSLNIKHLVLPAADEAESIWIKKFGFSKISMDQLHELTKGSSTMTFQGTSMLHKLVPKSSTVSVLNSEAG
;
A
#
# COMPACT_ATOMS: atom_id res chain seq x y z
N ASP A 1 -18.14 5.92 -13.05
CA ASP A 1 -16.80 6.54 -13.20
C ASP A 1 -15.88 5.97 -12.12
N VAL A 2 -14.68 5.52 -12.49
CA VAL A 2 -13.71 4.87 -11.58
C VAL A 2 -12.38 5.60 -11.66
N ARG A 3 -11.89 6.11 -10.54
CA ARG A 3 -10.63 6.86 -10.46
C ARG A 3 -9.82 6.43 -9.27
N TRP A 4 -8.49 6.46 -9.38
CA TRP A 4 -7.61 6.29 -8.23
C TRP A 4 -6.81 7.57 -7.98
N ARG A 5 -6.39 7.80 -6.73
CA ARG A 5 -5.61 8.98 -6.33
C ARG A 5 -4.57 8.60 -5.28
N LEU A 6 -3.38 9.17 -5.39
CA LEU A 6 -2.36 9.18 -4.34
C LEU A 6 -2.52 10.47 -3.51
N LEU A 7 -2.73 10.33 -2.21
CA LEU A 7 -3.03 11.41 -1.28
C LEU A 7 -1.92 11.56 -0.25
N ARG A 8 -1.53 12.80 0.02
CA ARG A 8 -0.59 13.16 1.08
C ARG A 8 -1.33 13.88 2.20
N GLY A 9 -1.30 13.33 3.41
CA GLY A 9 -2.02 13.92 4.56
C GLY A 9 -1.41 15.22 5.08
N LYS A 10 -0.09 15.39 4.98
CA LYS A 10 0.59 16.63 5.40
C LYS A 10 0.19 17.79 4.49
N LYS A 11 -0.39 18.84 5.07
CA LYS A 11 -0.93 20.03 4.37
C LYS A 11 -2.04 19.72 3.35
N ALA A 12 -2.84 18.67 3.60
CA ALA A 12 -3.96 18.30 2.76
C ALA A 12 -5.02 19.41 2.63
N SER A 13 -5.56 19.60 1.42
CA SER A 13 -6.74 20.44 1.17
C SER A 13 -7.98 19.90 1.91
N PRO A 14 -9.05 20.69 2.09
CA PRO A 14 -10.32 20.20 2.65
C PRO A 14 -10.84 18.92 1.96
N ASP A 15 -10.89 18.91 0.63
CA ASP A 15 -11.34 17.74 -0.14
C ASP A 15 -10.45 16.50 0.08
N THR A 16 -9.13 16.71 0.15
CA THR A 16 -8.18 15.61 0.41
C THR A 16 -8.38 15.07 1.83
N ARG A 17 -8.68 15.93 2.81
CA ARG A 17 -8.97 15.50 4.18
C ARG A 17 -10.25 14.67 4.26
N LEU A 18 -11.27 14.98 3.47
CA LEU A 18 -12.48 14.17 3.39
C LEU A 18 -12.16 12.76 2.87
N LEU A 19 -11.41 12.66 1.77
CA LEU A 19 -10.99 11.35 1.22
C LEU A 19 -10.15 10.55 2.21
N LEU A 20 -9.21 11.19 2.91
CA LEU A 20 -8.39 10.55 3.94
C LEU A 20 -9.23 10.07 5.13
N SER A 21 -10.25 10.85 5.52
CA SER A 21 -11.17 10.45 6.58
C SER A 21 -11.95 9.20 6.18
N THR A 22 -12.47 9.14 4.94
CA THR A 22 -13.17 7.94 4.44
C THR A 22 -12.21 6.75 4.33
N ALA A 23 -10.98 6.97 3.86
CA ALA A 23 -9.96 5.92 3.81
C ALA A 23 -9.65 5.35 5.20
N LEU A 24 -9.52 6.20 6.22
CA LEU A 24 -9.33 5.77 7.60
C LEU A 24 -10.50 4.93 8.11
N SER A 25 -11.75 5.31 7.79
CA SER A 25 -12.93 4.53 8.15
C SER A 25 -12.91 3.12 7.53
N ILE A 26 -12.54 3.01 6.25
CA ILE A 26 -12.41 1.70 5.57
C ILE A 26 -11.34 0.84 6.23
N LEU A 27 -10.20 1.43 6.60
CA LEU A 27 -9.12 0.70 7.26
C LEU A 27 -9.56 0.23 8.67
N HIS A 28 -10.26 1.06 9.44
CA HIS A 28 -10.80 0.66 10.74
C HIS A 28 -11.88 -0.43 10.66
N GLU A 29 -12.62 -0.50 9.56
CA GLU A 29 -13.63 -1.55 9.35
C GLU A 29 -13.00 -2.93 9.06
N CYS A 30 -11.79 -2.92 8.48
CA CYS A 30 -11.13 -4.10 7.93
C CYS A 30 -9.91 -4.57 8.75
N PHE A 31 -9.37 -3.74 9.63
CA PHE A 31 -8.20 -4.06 10.44
C PHE A 31 -8.42 -3.73 11.91
N ASP A 32 -7.90 -4.59 12.78
CA ASP A 32 -7.78 -4.28 14.20
C ASP A 32 -6.86 -3.07 14.42
N PRO A 33 -7.07 -2.29 15.50
CA PRO A 33 -6.17 -1.20 15.87
C PRO A 33 -4.70 -1.63 15.89
N ILE A 34 -3.85 -0.89 15.17
CA ILE A 34 -2.40 -1.08 15.25
C ILE A 34 -1.92 -0.30 16.47
N VAL A 35 -1.65 -0.99 17.57
CA VAL A 35 -1.38 -0.38 18.87
C VAL A 35 0.12 -0.10 19.04
N GLU A 36 0.48 1.15 19.33
CA GLU A 36 1.83 1.55 19.72
C GLU A 36 2.20 0.99 21.10
N PHE A 37 3.34 0.30 21.19
CA PHE A 37 3.85 -0.22 22.46
C PHE A 37 4.09 0.93 23.44
N GLY A 38 3.64 0.78 24.69
CA GLY A 38 3.79 1.78 25.74
C GLY A 38 2.64 2.79 25.85
N THR A 39 2.20 3.41 24.74
CA THR A 39 1.14 4.44 24.78
C THR A 39 -0.26 3.87 24.58
N GLY A 40 -0.39 2.69 23.96
CA GLY A 40 -1.69 2.11 23.61
C GLY A 40 -2.40 2.82 22.46
N ARG A 41 -1.74 3.77 21.78
CA ARG A 41 -2.37 4.58 20.72
C ARG A 41 -2.50 3.79 19.44
N ASN A 42 -3.63 3.96 18.77
CA ASN A 42 -3.82 3.46 17.41
C ASN A 42 -2.99 4.27 16.42
N LEU A 43 -2.11 3.60 15.67
CA LEU A 43 -1.18 4.18 14.71
C LEU A 43 -1.82 4.43 13.33
N MET A 44 -2.95 3.79 13.01
CA MET A 44 -3.60 3.96 11.70
C MET A 44 -3.88 5.42 11.32
N PRO A 45 -4.40 6.30 12.20
CA PRO A 45 -4.57 7.72 11.87
C PRO A 45 -3.23 8.39 11.53
N ALA A 46 -2.17 8.09 12.28
CA ALA A 46 -0.85 8.67 12.05
C ALA A 46 -0.29 8.24 10.68
N MET A 47 -0.47 6.97 10.32
CA MET A 47 -0.12 6.40 9.02
C MET A 47 -0.92 7.04 7.87
N VAL A 48 -2.25 7.11 7.97
CA VAL A 48 -3.14 7.71 6.95
C VAL A 48 -2.79 9.17 6.70
N TYR A 49 -2.56 9.94 7.75
CA TYR A 49 -2.26 11.37 7.62
C TYR A 49 -0.77 11.66 7.41
N GLY A 50 0.10 10.65 7.42
CA GLY A 50 1.56 10.80 7.32
C GLY A 50 2.13 11.74 8.40
N ARG A 51 1.62 11.63 9.63
CA ARG A 51 1.99 12.48 10.78
C ARG A 51 2.86 11.68 11.73
N ASN A 52 3.98 12.26 12.17
CA ASN A 52 4.89 11.57 13.09
C ASN A 52 4.24 11.35 14.45
N SER A 53 4.49 10.16 15.04
CA SER A 53 4.37 9.92 16.48
C SER A 53 5.72 10.20 17.15
N ARG A 54 5.78 10.20 18.48
CA ARG A 54 7.03 10.48 19.23
C ARG A 54 8.17 9.54 18.81
N ASP A 55 7.84 8.26 18.66
CA ASP A 55 8.84 7.19 18.43
C ASP A 55 8.79 6.60 17.01
N GLN A 56 7.83 7.04 16.18
CA GLN A 56 7.65 6.52 14.82
C GLN A 56 7.44 7.63 13.78
N ASN A 57 8.24 7.59 12.72
CA ASN A 57 8.17 8.52 11.60
C ASN A 57 7.29 7.94 10.49
N PHE A 58 6.03 8.41 10.42
CA PHE A 58 5.10 8.12 9.33
C PHE A 58 5.22 9.13 8.18
N GLY A 59 6.18 10.04 8.26
CA GLY A 59 6.55 10.91 7.14
C GLY A 59 6.93 10.09 5.91
N GLY A 60 6.36 10.46 4.76
CA GLY A 60 6.56 9.73 3.51
C GLY A 60 5.54 8.62 3.26
N MET A 61 4.62 8.36 4.20
CA MET A 61 3.43 7.57 3.91
C MET A 61 2.43 8.38 3.08
N TYR A 62 1.87 7.70 2.09
CA TYR A 62 0.80 8.18 1.23
C TYR A 62 -0.38 7.24 1.34
N CYS A 63 -1.59 7.81 1.25
CA CYS A 63 -2.81 7.05 1.16
C CYS A 63 -3.24 6.96 -0.31
N VAL A 64 -3.38 5.75 -0.84
CA VAL A 64 -3.95 5.52 -2.15
C VAL A 64 -5.42 5.20 -1.99
N VAL A 65 -6.28 5.86 -2.75
CA VAL A 65 -7.73 5.60 -2.74
C VAL A 65 -8.22 5.24 -4.13
N LEU A 66 -9.20 4.34 -4.20
CA LEU A 66 -10.01 4.09 -5.38
C LEU A 66 -11.42 4.63 -5.12
N THR A 67 -11.93 5.41 -6.07
CA THR A 67 -13.22 6.08 -6.00
C THR A 67 -14.10 5.58 -7.13
N VAL A 68 -15.34 5.22 -6.81
CA VAL A 68 -16.39 4.83 -7.76
C VAL A 68 -17.57 5.78 -7.56
N ASN A 69 -17.98 6.48 -8.62
CA ASN A 69 -19.08 7.45 -8.56
C ASN A 69 -18.94 8.45 -7.39
N SER A 70 -17.72 8.98 -7.21
CA SER A 70 -17.34 9.92 -6.14
C SER A 70 -17.24 9.35 -4.71
N SER A 71 -17.53 8.07 -4.50
CA SER A 71 -17.36 7.39 -3.21
C SER A 71 -16.06 6.60 -3.14
N VAL A 72 -15.29 6.73 -2.05
CA VAL A 72 -14.10 5.89 -1.83
C VAL A 72 -14.54 4.46 -1.50
N VAL A 73 -14.09 3.49 -2.28
CA VAL A 73 -14.44 2.07 -2.13
C VAL A 73 -13.27 1.22 -1.64
N SER A 74 -12.04 1.62 -1.97
CA SER A 74 -10.82 0.94 -1.55
C SER A 74 -9.77 1.96 -1.12
N ALA A 75 -8.97 1.59 -0.13
CA ALA A 75 -7.90 2.41 0.41
C ALA A 75 -6.66 1.56 0.70
N GLY A 76 -5.48 2.14 0.55
CA GLY A 76 -4.22 1.55 0.98
C GLY A 76 -3.24 2.59 1.47
N ILE A 77 -2.30 2.17 2.31
CA ILE A 77 -1.21 3.00 2.82
C ILE A 77 0.09 2.44 2.28
N LEU A 78 0.88 3.28 1.63
CA LEU A 78 2.18 2.90 1.10
C LEU A 78 3.25 3.95 1.36
N ARG A 79 4.50 3.53 1.29
CA ARG A 79 5.68 4.39 1.36
C ARG A 79 6.81 3.81 0.51
N VAL A 80 7.59 4.69 -0.10
CA VAL A 80 8.86 4.33 -0.74
C VAL A 80 9.98 4.41 0.30
N LEU A 81 10.80 3.36 0.35
CA LEU A 81 11.96 3.18 1.23
C LEU A 81 13.23 3.22 0.38
N GLY A 82 14.02 4.28 0.54
CA GLY A 82 15.18 4.52 -0.31
C GLY A 82 14.78 4.75 -1.77
N CYS A 83 15.44 4.07 -2.70
CA CYS A 83 15.23 4.25 -4.14
C CYS A 83 14.56 3.06 -4.84
N GLU A 84 14.50 1.88 -4.20
CA GLU A 84 14.17 0.64 -4.91
C GLU A 84 13.10 -0.22 -4.23
N VAL A 85 12.72 0.12 -3.00
CA VAL A 85 11.76 -0.67 -2.20
C VAL A 85 10.55 0.20 -1.87
N ALA A 86 9.36 -0.36 -1.93
CA ALA A 86 8.15 0.22 -1.35
C ALA A 86 7.52 -0.76 -0.37
N GLU A 87 6.91 -0.23 0.68
CA GLU A 87 6.05 -0.97 1.59
C GLU A 87 4.58 -0.63 1.33
N LEU A 88 3.71 -1.65 1.44
CA LEU A 88 2.26 -1.51 1.43
C LEU A 88 1.69 -2.11 2.73
N PRO A 89 1.86 -1.43 3.89
CA PRO A 89 1.43 -1.95 5.18
C PRO A 89 -0.05 -2.30 5.26
N LEU A 90 -0.92 -1.53 4.62
CA LEU A 90 -2.37 -1.71 4.70
C LEU A 90 -3.01 -1.53 3.33
N VAL A 91 -3.98 -2.37 3.01
CA VAL A 91 -4.86 -2.20 1.85
C VAL A 91 -6.17 -2.94 2.08
N ALA A 92 -7.29 -2.27 1.82
CA ALA A 92 -8.63 -2.80 2.05
C ALA A 92 -9.65 -2.26 1.04
N THR A 93 -10.78 -2.97 0.96
CA THR A 93 -12.00 -2.55 0.26
C THR A 93 -13.14 -2.61 1.25
N ASN A 94 -13.99 -1.57 1.28
CA ASN A 94 -15.13 -1.52 2.19
C ASN A 94 -16.06 -2.73 1.97
N ARG A 95 -16.78 -3.16 3.01
CA ARG A 95 -17.54 -4.42 2.96
C ARG A 95 -18.57 -4.45 1.83
N GLU A 96 -19.25 -3.34 1.60
CA GLU A 96 -20.29 -3.20 0.56
C GLU A 96 -19.74 -3.39 -0.87
N SER A 97 -18.44 -3.13 -1.08
CA SER A 97 -17.80 -3.19 -2.39
C SER A 97 -16.89 -4.42 -2.57
N GLN A 98 -16.84 -5.33 -1.59
CA GLN A 98 -16.07 -6.57 -1.69
C GLN A 98 -16.64 -7.49 -2.78
N GLY A 99 -15.78 -8.33 -3.35
CA GLY A 99 -16.15 -9.24 -4.46
C GLY A 99 -16.29 -8.57 -5.83
N GLN A 100 -16.27 -7.24 -5.92
CA GLN A 100 -16.45 -6.50 -7.18
C GLN A 100 -15.14 -6.18 -7.93
N GLY A 101 -14.00 -6.69 -7.46
CA GLY A 101 -12.70 -6.51 -8.13
C GLY A 101 -11.97 -5.18 -7.84
N TYR A 102 -12.51 -4.32 -6.96
CA TYR A 102 -11.89 -3.02 -6.63
C TYR A 102 -10.54 -3.13 -5.91
N PHE A 103 -10.37 -4.13 -5.05
CA PHE A 103 -9.05 -4.43 -4.46
C PHE A 103 -8.00 -4.65 -5.54
N GLN A 104 -8.29 -5.52 -6.51
CA GLN A 104 -7.37 -5.85 -7.59
C GLN A 104 -7.12 -4.64 -8.48
N SER A 105 -8.15 -3.85 -8.75
CA SER A 105 -8.04 -2.59 -9.51
C SER A 105 -7.10 -1.60 -8.82
N LEU A 106 -7.26 -1.37 -7.51
CA LEU A 106 -6.39 -0.50 -6.73
C LEU A 106 -4.95 -1.05 -6.69
N PHE A 107 -4.79 -2.34 -6.42
CA PHE A 107 -3.48 -2.98 -6.34
C PHE A 107 -2.71 -2.90 -7.68
N SER A 108 -3.38 -3.14 -8.81
CA SER A 108 -2.77 -2.97 -10.14
C SER A 108 -2.44 -1.51 -10.47
N CYS A 109 -3.18 -0.53 -9.93
CA CYS A 109 -2.79 0.88 -10.04
C CYS A 109 -1.52 1.18 -9.24
N ILE A 110 -1.39 0.61 -8.04
CA ILE A 110 -0.19 0.72 -7.20
C ILE A 110 1.01 0.11 -7.92
N GLU A 111 0.90 -1.12 -8.45
CA GLU A 111 2.01 -1.78 -9.15
C GLU A 111 2.50 -0.97 -10.36
N ARG A 112 1.59 -0.47 -11.20
CA ARG A 112 1.95 0.37 -12.36
C ARG A 112 2.61 1.68 -11.93
N MET A 113 2.13 2.30 -10.86
CA MET A 113 2.74 3.50 -10.30
C MET A 113 4.16 3.20 -9.81
N LEU A 114 4.35 2.12 -9.05
CA LEU A 114 5.67 1.71 -8.55
C LEU A 114 6.65 1.41 -9.69
N ASP A 115 6.18 0.74 -10.74
CA ASP A 115 6.98 0.47 -11.94
C ASP A 115 7.43 1.78 -12.61
N SER A 116 6.51 2.74 -12.80
CA SER A 116 6.82 4.06 -13.37
C SER A 116 7.83 4.87 -12.55
N LEU A 117 7.93 4.58 -11.25
CA LEU A 117 8.90 5.17 -10.33
C LEU A 117 10.21 4.38 -10.23
N ASN A 118 10.39 3.34 -11.07
CA ASN A 118 11.52 2.42 -11.04
C ASN A 118 11.71 1.68 -9.70
N ILE A 119 10.65 1.55 -8.90
CA ILE A 119 10.67 0.69 -7.72
C ILE A 119 10.75 -0.76 -8.16
N LYS A 120 11.62 -1.52 -7.50
CA LYS A 120 11.92 -2.93 -7.84
C LYS A 120 11.22 -3.90 -6.92
N HIS A 121 11.08 -3.54 -5.66
CA HIS A 121 10.63 -4.45 -4.61
C HIS A 121 9.40 -3.89 -3.90
N LEU A 122 8.41 -4.75 -3.68
CA LEU A 122 7.25 -4.45 -2.86
C LEU A 122 7.24 -5.41 -1.68
N VAL A 123 7.13 -4.86 -0.47
CA VAL A 123 7.03 -5.63 0.78
C VAL A 123 5.75 -5.29 1.53
N LEU A 124 5.22 -6.25 2.28
CA LEU A 124 4.06 -6.03 3.15
C LEU A 124 4.02 -7.03 4.31
N PRO A 125 3.43 -6.66 5.45
CA PRO A 125 2.99 -7.60 6.47
C PRO A 125 1.69 -8.29 6.03
N ALA A 126 1.60 -9.61 6.19
CA ALA A 126 0.40 -10.39 5.92
C ALA A 126 -0.03 -11.17 7.16
N ALA A 127 -1.30 -11.01 7.55
CA ALA A 127 -1.94 -11.87 8.55
C ALA A 127 -2.09 -13.30 8.02
N ASP A 128 -2.13 -14.27 8.93
CA ASP A 128 -2.17 -15.70 8.61
C ASP A 128 -3.32 -16.06 7.65
N GLU A 129 -4.49 -15.42 7.81
CA GLU A 129 -5.67 -15.66 6.98
C GLU A 129 -5.50 -15.14 5.54
N ALA A 130 -4.67 -14.10 5.34
CA ALA A 130 -4.46 -13.45 4.05
C ALA A 130 -3.17 -13.91 3.34
N GLU A 131 -2.24 -14.53 4.07
CA GLU A 131 -0.91 -14.90 3.56
C GLU A 131 -1.00 -15.74 2.27
N SER A 132 -1.85 -16.78 2.28
CA SER A 132 -1.99 -17.68 1.14
C SER A 132 -2.53 -16.96 -0.11
N ILE A 133 -3.37 -15.94 0.06
CA ILE A 133 -3.91 -15.13 -1.03
C ILE A 133 -2.80 -14.28 -1.63
N TRP A 134 -2.00 -13.60 -0.80
CA TRP A 134 -0.86 -12.80 -1.26
C TRP A 134 0.14 -13.64 -2.05
N ILE A 135 0.47 -14.84 -1.57
CA ILE A 135 1.40 -15.74 -2.23
C ILE A 135 0.80 -16.26 -3.54
N LYS A 136 -0.35 -16.92 -3.49
CA LYS A 136 -0.90 -17.67 -4.65
C LYS A 136 -1.47 -16.76 -5.72
N LYS A 137 -2.15 -15.67 -5.35
CA LYS A 137 -2.87 -14.79 -6.29
C LYS A 137 -2.04 -13.60 -6.74
N PHE A 138 -1.22 -13.05 -5.85
CA PHE A 138 -0.45 -11.83 -6.12
C PHE A 138 1.06 -12.07 -6.29
N GLY A 139 1.51 -13.32 -6.20
CA GLY A 139 2.89 -13.70 -6.53
C GLY A 139 3.92 -13.24 -5.51
N PHE A 140 3.52 -13.11 -4.24
CA PHE A 140 4.45 -12.85 -3.14
C PHE A 140 5.13 -14.12 -2.66
N SER A 141 6.25 -13.96 -1.96
CA SER A 141 6.96 -15.00 -1.22
C SER A 141 7.33 -14.49 0.17
N LYS A 142 7.52 -15.40 1.13
CA LYS A 142 8.04 -15.03 2.46
C LYS A 142 9.45 -14.48 2.35
N ILE A 143 9.77 -13.51 3.20
CA ILE A 143 11.12 -12.97 3.37
C ILE A 143 11.48 -13.00 4.86
N SER A 144 12.70 -13.40 5.20
CA SER A 144 13.15 -13.35 6.61
C SER A 144 13.41 -11.90 7.04
N MET A 145 13.43 -11.65 8.36
CA MET A 145 13.74 -10.32 8.87
C MET A 145 15.15 -9.86 8.50
N ASP A 146 16.14 -10.76 8.44
CA ASP A 146 17.51 -10.43 8.03
C ASP A 146 17.56 -10.04 6.54
N GLN A 147 16.91 -10.82 5.67
CA GLN A 147 16.81 -10.50 4.25
C GLN A 147 16.05 -9.18 4.02
N LEU A 148 14.99 -8.92 4.81
CA LEU A 148 14.25 -7.66 4.74
C LEU A 148 15.12 -6.48 5.17
N HIS A 149 15.93 -6.63 6.22
CA HIS A 149 16.86 -5.61 6.68
C HIS A 149 17.91 -5.27 5.62
N GLU A 150 18.49 -6.30 4.98
CA GLU A 150 19.43 -6.14 3.86
C GLU A 150 18.76 -5.44 2.66
N LEU A 151 17.58 -5.91 2.25
CA LEU A 151 16.82 -5.38 1.12
C LEU A 151 16.49 -3.89 1.30
N THR A 152 16.09 -3.50 2.52
CA THR A 152 15.69 -2.13 2.86
C THR A 152 16.87 -1.24 3.27
N LYS A 153 18.10 -1.77 3.24
CA LYS A 153 19.33 -1.09 3.67
C LYS A 153 19.20 -0.51 5.09
N GLY A 154 18.58 -1.27 5.98
CA GLY A 154 18.33 -0.90 7.37
C GLY A 154 17.16 0.07 7.60
N SER A 155 16.39 0.42 6.57
CA SER A 155 15.18 1.24 6.75
C SER A 155 14.10 0.43 7.48
N SER A 156 13.50 1.00 8.52
CA SER A 156 12.39 0.36 9.23
C SER A 156 11.14 0.28 8.35
N THR A 157 10.62 -0.94 8.20
CA THR A 157 9.30 -1.27 7.65
C THR A 157 8.27 -1.42 8.75
N MET A 158 6.99 -1.27 8.40
CA MET A 158 5.91 -1.62 9.32
C MET A 158 5.80 -3.14 9.47
N THR A 159 5.89 -3.61 10.71
CA THR A 159 5.61 -5.00 11.11
C THR A 159 4.47 -4.99 12.13
N PHE A 160 3.61 -6.00 12.07
CA PHE A 160 2.50 -6.16 13.01
C PHE A 160 2.60 -7.52 13.69
N GLN A 161 2.21 -7.58 14.97
CA GLN A 161 2.19 -8.84 15.70
C GLN A 161 1.25 -9.83 14.99
N GLY A 162 1.68 -11.09 14.87
CA GLY A 162 0.88 -12.13 14.18
C GLY A 162 0.87 -11.99 12.66
N THR A 163 1.81 -11.26 12.07
CA THR A 163 1.97 -11.17 10.61
C THR A 163 3.33 -11.70 10.15
N SER A 164 3.35 -12.31 8.97
CA SER A 164 4.56 -12.66 8.25
C SER A 164 4.92 -11.57 7.24
N MET A 165 6.21 -11.29 7.07
CA MET A 165 6.67 -10.38 6.04
C MET A 165 6.74 -11.09 4.68
N LEU A 166 6.12 -10.47 3.69
CA LEU A 166 6.09 -10.93 2.31
C LEU A 166 6.80 -9.93 1.40
N HIS A 167 7.37 -10.46 0.32
CA HIS A 167 8.10 -9.72 -0.70
C HIS A 167 7.70 -10.20 -2.10
N LYS A 168 7.73 -9.27 -3.07
CA LYS A 168 7.76 -9.59 -4.49
C LYS A 168 8.56 -8.56 -5.29
N LEU A 169 8.89 -8.92 -6.52
CA LEU A 169 9.30 -7.95 -7.53
C LEU A 169 8.08 -7.20 -8.07
N VAL A 170 8.24 -5.89 -8.29
CA VAL A 170 7.24 -5.07 -8.99
C VAL A 170 7.21 -5.52 -10.46
N PRO A 171 6.04 -5.92 -11.01
CA PRO A 171 5.93 -6.31 -12.41
C PRO A 171 6.35 -5.17 -13.34
N LYS A 172 7.19 -5.46 -14.33
CA LYS A 172 7.56 -4.50 -15.36
C LYS A 172 6.48 -4.44 -16.44
N SER A 173 6.03 -3.24 -16.76
CA SER A 173 5.20 -3.02 -17.94
C SER A 173 6.02 -3.39 -19.17
N SER A 174 5.62 -4.43 -19.90
CA SER A 174 6.28 -4.78 -21.15
C SER A 174 6.05 -3.64 -22.15
N THR A 175 7.12 -2.93 -22.53
CA THR A 175 7.06 -2.02 -23.69
C THR A 175 6.78 -2.89 -24.91
N VAL A 176 5.56 -2.83 -25.46
CA VAL A 176 5.33 -3.32 -26.82
C VAL A 176 6.13 -2.38 -27.73
N SER A 177 7.33 -2.79 -28.11
CA SER A 177 8.04 -2.15 -29.21
C SER A 177 7.21 -2.39 -30.47
N VAL A 178 6.47 -1.37 -30.90
CA VAL A 178 5.95 -1.30 -32.26
C VAL A 178 7.18 -1.21 -33.17
N LEU A 179 7.65 -2.37 -33.65
CA LEU A 179 8.64 -2.41 -34.72
C LEU A 179 7.94 -1.89 -35.98
N ASN A 180 8.43 -0.76 -36.50
CA ASN A 180 8.10 -0.25 -37.82
C ASN A 180 8.25 -1.36 -38.86
N SER A 181 7.16 -1.72 -39.52
CA SER A 181 7.22 -2.36 -40.83
C SER A 181 7.32 -1.25 -41.89
N GLU A 182 8.54 -0.81 -42.18
CA GLU A 182 8.84 -0.37 -43.54
C GLU A 182 9.16 -1.63 -44.34
N ALA A 183 8.30 -1.94 -45.30
CA ALA A 183 8.54 -2.97 -46.30
C ALA A 183 8.02 -2.47 -47.63
N GLY A 184 8.97 -2.31 -48.56
CA GLY A 184 8.79 -2.58 -49.99
C GLY A 184 8.18 -1.48 -50.83
#